data_AF-A0A1V5LTV6-F1
#
_entry.id   AF-A0A1V5LTV6-F1
#
_cell.length_a   1.000
_cell.length_b   1.000
_cell.length_c   1.000
_cell.angle_alpha   90.00
_cell.angle_beta   90.00
_cell.angle_gamma   90.00
#
_symmetry.space_group_name_H-M   'P 1'
#
loop_
_entity.id
_entity.type
_entity.pdbx_description
1 polymer ?
#
loop_
_entity_poly.entity_id
_entity_poly.type
_entity_poly.pdbx_seq_one_letter_code
_entity_poly.pdbx_strand_id
1 'polypeptide(L)'
;MYEAGIKYFFTESFVIKGGQTAEVRRIVGPYGSVQYIPTATTSDTGLDTHEAFWLKEYPVAVMGRHEEAGYKVWSADHGYPGDGNYREFHKKDDKSGLHYWKLTSKSTDLGAKEIYNPEAAESRMRENSDHYAGFIQQCLTEHLKATGKPGLIMVSFDTELFGHWWFEGVTWLKEVIRKLKTYTAVKLTKASDYLSEFPPEKTIELKQSSWGSGGHYQVWLNDETEWMWPQIHDSEKKMAEVADMAAVGHDKLITRAAKQLARELLLVASSDWPFLVTTGQAKDYATDRFKEHKERFDDLYKMIKSGNVDEKVLAQLEDTDSLFNGEDLDLKNFSPTTLSQSLTV
;
A
#
# COMPACT_ATOMS: atom_id res chain seq x y z
N MET A 1 11.56 -7.34 10.27
CA MET A 1 10.34 -7.10 11.09
C MET A 1 10.55 -7.44 12.56
N TYR A 2 10.85 -8.70 12.90
CA TYR A 2 11.06 -9.13 14.28
C TYR A 2 12.14 -8.31 15.02
N GLU A 3 13.31 -8.15 14.41
CA GLU A 3 14.42 -7.34 14.95
C GLU A 3 14.03 -5.87 15.18
N ALA A 4 13.19 -5.31 14.31
CA ALA A 4 12.65 -3.96 14.44
C ALA A 4 11.51 -3.84 15.46
N GLY A 5 11.19 -4.92 16.19
CA GLY A 5 10.12 -4.95 17.18
C GLY A 5 8.70 -4.99 16.61
N ILE A 6 8.53 -5.11 15.28
CA ILE A 6 7.23 -5.17 14.62
C ILE A 6 6.57 -6.52 14.94
N LYS A 7 5.35 -6.46 15.49
CA LYS A 7 4.64 -7.64 16.03
C LYS A 7 3.68 -8.31 15.06
N TYR A 8 3.21 -7.59 14.04
CA TYR A 8 2.29 -8.14 13.06
C TYR A 8 2.33 -7.38 11.74
N PHE A 9 1.81 -8.00 10.69
CA PHE A 9 1.56 -7.40 9.38
C PHE A 9 0.34 -8.04 8.72
N PHE A 10 0.02 -7.58 7.51
CA PHE A 10 -1.16 -7.99 6.75
C PHE A 10 -0.75 -8.65 5.43
N THR A 11 -1.56 -9.59 4.95
CA THR A 11 -1.32 -10.28 3.68
C THR A 11 -2.62 -10.51 2.91
N GLU A 12 -2.52 -10.95 1.66
CA GLU A 12 -3.68 -11.25 0.83
C GLU A 12 -4.34 -12.58 1.17
N SER A 13 -5.63 -12.69 0.83
CA SER A 13 -6.46 -13.85 1.17
C SER A 13 -5.88 -15.15 0.62
N PHE A 14 -5.42 -15.16 -0.63
CA PHE A 14 -4.91 -16.35 -1.32
C PHE A 14 -3.59 -16.87 -0.73
N VAL A 15 -2.85 -16.03 0.01
CA VAL A 15 -1.61 -16.43 0.68
C VAL A 15 -1.92 -17.30 1.89
N ILE A 16 -3.06 -17.02 2.55
CA ILE A 16 -3.55 -17.83 3.68
C ILE A 16 -4.39 -19.00 3.18
N LYS A 17 -5.41 -18.76 2.36
CA LYS A 17 -6.42 -19.75 1.96
C LYS A 17 -5.92 -20.74 0.90
N GLY A 18 -4.89 -20.36 0.15
CA GLY A 18 -4.63 -20.99 -1.13
C GLY A 18 -5.54 -20.44 -2.24
N GLY A 19 -5.43 -21.00 -3.44
CA GLY A 19 -6.22 -20.59 -4.61
C GLY A 19 -5.53 -19.55 -5.49
N GLN A 20 -6.32 -18.73 -6.16
CA GLN A 20 -5.87 -17.72 -7.11
C GLN A 20 -6.24 -16.34 -6.59
N THR A 21 -5.43 -15.34 -6.87
CA THR A 21 -5.79 -13.93 -6.61
C THR A 21 -7.02 -13.51 -7.43
N ALA A 22 -7.87 -12.66 -6.85
CA ALA A 22 -9.05 -12.12 -7.50
C ALA A 22 -8.72 -11.16 -8.66
N GLU A 23 -7.54 -10.51 -8.63
CA GLU A 23 -7.16 -9.47 -9.58
C GLU A 23 -6.35 -10.02 -10.77
N VAL A 24 -7.00 -10.82 -11.63
CA VAL A 24 -6.43 -11.36 -12.88
C VAL A 24 -6.50 -10.38 -14.06
N ARG A 25 -7.13 -9.21 -13.85
CA ARG A 25 -7.42 -8.20 -14.87
C ARG A 25 -7.00 -6.83 -14.38
N ARG A 26 -6.18 -6.13 -15.17
CA ARG A 26 -5.82 -4.73 -14.93
C ARG A 26 -6.32 -3.85 -16.06
N ILE A 27 -6.72 -2.64 -15.70
CA ILE A 27 -7.05 -1.58 -16.65
C ILE A 27 -5.86 -0.60 -16.65
N VAL A 28 -5.27 -0.37 -17.83
CA VAL A 28 -4.06 0.45 -18.00
C VAL A 28 -4.40 1.75 -18.73
N GLY A 29 -3.86 2.85 -18.21
CA GLY A 29 -4.00 4.19 -18.77
C GLY A 29 -5.42 4.78 -18.70
N PRO A 30 -5.57 6.06 -19.05
CA PRO A 30 -6.84 6.79 -18.97
C PRO A 30 -7.90 6.30 -19.96
N TYR A 31 -7.50 5.50 -20.97
CA TYR A 31 -8.38 4.97 -22.02
C TYR A 31 -8.83 3.52 -21.79
N GLY A 32 -8.38 2.90 -20.70
CA GLY A 32 -8.98 1.66 -20.21
C GLY A 32 -8.52 0.37 -20.90
N SER A 33 -7.28 0.28 -21.38
CA SER A 33 -6.80 -0.96 -22.02
C SER A 33 -6.74 -2.11 -21.01
N VAL A 34 -7.28 -3.27 -21.38
CA VAL A 34 -7.38 -4.42 -20.48
C VAL A 34 -6.19 -5.34 -20.67
N GLN A 35 -5.44 -5.57 -19.61
CA GLN A 35 -4.36 -6.56 -19.56
C GLN A 35 -4.75 -7.72 -18.65
N TYR A 36 -4.59 -8.95 -19.15
CA TYR A 36 -4.71 -10.17 -18.35
C TYR A 36 -3.36 -10.51 -17.75
N ILE A 37 -3.36 -10.74 -16.45
CA ILE A 37 -2.13 -10.94 -15.69
C ILE A 37 -1.99 -12.43 -15.37
N PRO A 38 -0.84 -13.05 -15.69
CA PRO A 38 -0.56 -14.42 -15.25
C PRO A 38 -0.60 -14.51 -13.73
N THR A 39 -1.26 -15.53 -13.20
CA THR A 39 -1.40 -15.73 -11.76
C THR A 39 -1.03 -17.13 -11.39
N ALA A 40 -0.23 -17.28 -10.34
CA ALA A 40 0.04 -18.59 -9.76
C ALA A 40 -1.21 -19.05 -8.99
N THR A 41 -1.66 -20.28 -9.25
CA THR A 41 -2.65 -20.96 -8.41
C THR A 41 -1.93 -21.72 -7.32
N THR A 42 -2.25 -21.45 -6.07
CA THR A 42 -1.76 -22.20 -4.92
C THR A 42 -2.78 -23.26 -4.50
N SER A 43 -2.31 -24.37 -3.94
CA SER A 43 -3.18 -25.38 -3.35
C SER A 43 -3.91 -24.82 -2.13
N ASP A 44 -5.15 -25.26 -1.92
CA ASP A 44 -5.91 -25.00 -0.69
C ASP A 44 -5.08 -25.44 0.53
N THR A 45 -4.94 -24.54 1.49
CA THR A 45 -4.17 -24.76 2.72
C THR A 45 -5.03 -25.32 3.85
N GLY A 46 -6.36 -25.28 3.72
CA GLY A 46 -7.31 -25.53 4.80
C GLY A 46 -7.36 -24.43 5.87
N LEU A 47 -6.71 -23.29 5.63
CA LEU A 47 -6.71 -22.13 6.51
C LEU A 47 -7.66 -21.04 5.99
N ASP A 48 -8.07 -20.13 6.85
CA ASP A 48 -8.96 -19.03 6.48
C ASP A 48 -8.55 -17.69 7.10
N THR A 49 -9.01 -16.61 6.48
CA THR A 49 -8.79 -15.22 6.91
C THR A 49 -9.63 -14.80 8.11
N HIS A 50 -10.44 -15.71 8.66
CA HIS A 50 -11.17 -15.51 9.91
C HIS A 50 -10.34 -15.67 11.17
N GLU A 51 -9.06 -16.00 11.06
CA GLU A 51 -8.14 -16.09 12.19
C GLU A 51 -6.77 -15.46 11.84
N ALA A 52 -5.93 -15.27 12.85
CA ALA A 52 -4.56 -14.81 12.68
C ALA A 52 -3.60 -16.00 12.86
N PHE A 53 -2.39 -15.87 12.32
CA PHE A 53 -1.37 -16.93 12.32
C PHE A 53 -0.03 -16.38 12.79
N TRP A 54 0.78 -17.19 13.47
CA TRP A 54 2.19 -16.89 13.68
C TRP A 54 3.01 -17.25 12.46
N LEU A 55 4.03 -16.45 12.13
CA LEU A 55 5.09 -16.95 11.26
C LEU A 55 5.78 -18.14 11.93
N LYS A 56 6.13 -19.15 11.13
CA LYS A 56 6.73 -20.40 11.61
C LYS A 56 8.03 -20.20 12.41
N GLU A 57 8.85 -19.25 11.99
CA GLU A 57 10.21 -19.05 12.52
C GLU A 57 10.31 -17.84 13.48
N TYR A 58 9.34 -16.93 13.47
CA TYR A 58 9.42 -15.68 14.21
C TYR A 58 8.10 -15.36 14.91
N PRO A 59 8.11 -14.76 16.12
CA PRO A 59 6.91 -14.37 16.84
C PRO A 59 6.32 -13.07 16.26
N VAL A 60 5.94 -13.13 14.98
CA VAL A 60 5.29 -12.07 14.22
C VAL A 60 3.99 -12.64 13.68
N ALA A 61 2.87 -12.01 13.99
CA ALA A 61 1.56 -12.46 13.53
C ALA A 61 1.24 -11.94 12.13
N VAL A 62 0.41 -12.69 11.40
CA VAL A 62 -0.12 -12.30 10.10
C VAL A 62 -1.64 -12.45 10.09
N MET A 63 -2.32 -11.46 9.51
CA MET A 63 -3.76 -11.47 9.25
C MET A 63 -4.01 -11.29 7.75
N GLY A 64 -4.93 -12.09 7.20
CA GLY A 64 -5.27 -12.06 5.77
C GLY A 64 -6.44 -11.13 5.50
N ARG A 65 -6.38 -10.39 4.40
CA ARG A 65 -7.50 -9.57 3.91
C ARG A 65 -8.69 -10.47 3.67
N HIS A 66 -9.87 -10.06 4.11
CA HIS A 66 -11.10 -10.78 3.85
C HIS A 66 -11.62 -10.40 2.46
N GLU A 67 -11.51 -11.33 1.51
CA GLU A 67 -11.77 -11.10 0.10
C GLU A 67 -13.16 -10.53 -0.17
N GLU A 68 -14.22 -11.19 0.31
CA GLU A 68 -15.59 -10.77 0.00
C GLU A 68 -15.94 -9.40 0.60
N ALA A 69 -15.54 -9.16 1.85
CA ALA A 69 -15.71 -7.87 2.53
C ALA A 69 -14.95 -6.75 1.83
N GLY A 70 -13.75 -7.02 1.31
CA GLY A 70 -13.01 -6.09 0.47
C GLY A 70 -13.73 -5.85 -0.86
N TYR A 71 -14.19 -6.92 -1.51
CA TYR A 71 -14.83 -6.88 -2.84
C TYR A 71 -16.10 -6.01 -2.88
N LYS A 72 -16.92 -6.02 -1.82
CA LYS A 72 -18.12 -5.15 -1.74
C LYS A 72 -17.80 -3.65 -1.84
N VAL A 73 -16.59 -3.25 -1.52
CA VAL A 73 -16.17 -1.84 -1.58
C VAL A 73 -15.26 -1.60 -2.79
N TRP A 74 -14.25 -2.46 -2.98
CA TRP A 74 -13.17 -2.25 -3.96
C TRP A 74 -13.55 -2.62 -5.40
N SER A 75 -14.60 -3.42 -5.61
CA SER A 75 -14.98 -3.85 -6.97
C SER A 75 -15.45 -2.66 -7.82
N ALA A 76 -14.72 -2.37 -8.90
CA ALA A 76 -15.12 -1.34 -9.86
C ALA A 76 -16.49 -1.63 -10.48
N ASP A 77 -16.85 -2.91 -10.65
CA ASP A 77 -18.08 -3.36 -11.33
C ASP A 77 -19.25 -3.60 -10.38
N HIS A 78 -19.00 -4.00 -9.14
CA HIS A 78 -20.05 -4.41 -8.20
C HIS A 78 -19.95 -3.78 -6.81
N GLY A 79 -18.94 -2.95 -6.57
CA GLY A 79 -18.72 -2.28 -5.30
C GLY A 79 -19.61 -1.05 -5.14
N TYR A 80 -19.82 -0.66 -3.87
CA TYR A 80 -20.62 0.52 -3.52
C TYR A 80 -20.20 1.81 -4.25
N PRO A 81 -18.91 2.15 -4.42
CA PRO A 81 -18.50 3.40 -5.06
C PRO A 81 -19.03 3.59 -6.48
N GLY A 82 -19.39 2.50 -7.17
CA GLY A 82 -19.92 2.54 -8.53
C GLY A 82 -21.43 2.83 -8.64
N ASP A 83 -22.09 3.26 -7.56
CA ASP A 83 -23.50 3.64 -7.59
C ASP A 83 -23.73 4.89 -8.45
N GLY A 84 -24.78 4.87 -9.28
CA GLY A 84 -25.12 5.97 -10.17
C GLY A 84 -25.44 7.29 -9.45
N ASN A 85 -25.79 7.26 -8.16
CA ASN A 85 -26.10 8.45 -7.39
C ASN A 85 -24.89 9.09 -6.69
N TYR A 86 -23.74 8.41 -6.63
CA TYR A 86 -22.53 8.98 -6.06
C TYR A 86 -21.83 9.94 -7.00
N ARG A 87 -21.01 10.84 -6.43
CA ARG A 87 -20.31 11.88 -7.18
C ARG A 87 -19.34 11.30 -8.21
N GLU A 88 -19.40 11.80 -9.44
CA GLU A 88 -18.47 11.42 -10.52
C GLU A 88 -17.07 12.03 -10.25
N PHE A 89 -16.05 11.19 -10.28
CA PHE A 89 -14.67 11.61 -10.06
C PHE A 89 -14.03 12.22 -11.32
N HIS A 90 -14.38 11.72 -12.51
CA HIS A 90 -13.66 12.09 -13.73
C HIS A 90 -14.21 13.36 -14.39
N LYS A 91 -15.43 13.78 -14.07
CA LYS A 91 -16.05 14.99 -14.63
C LYS A 91 -15.82 16.19 -13.73
N LYS A 92 -15.03 17.13 -14.25
CA LYS A 92 -14.67 18.39 -13.57
C LYS A 92 -15.17 19.58 -14.35
N ASP A 93 -15.56 20.61 -13.63
CA ASP A 93 -15.84 21.93 -14.18
C ASP A 93 -14.56 22.54 -14.76
N ASP A 94 -14.64 23.09 -15.96
CA ASP A 94 -13.49 23.59 -16.73
C ASP A 94 -12.83 24.83 -16.09
N LYS A 95 -13.58 25.57 -15.29
CA LYS A 95 -13.10 26.80 -14.63
C LYS A 95 -12.64 26.54 -13.21
N SER A 96 -13.47 25.91 -12.40
CA SER A 96 -13.21 25.71 -10.96
C SER A 96 -12.49 24.40 -10.65
N GLY A 97 -12.50 23.43 -11.56
CA GLY A 97 -12.02 22.08 -11.30
C GLY A 97 -12.90 21.28 -10.33
N LEU A 98 -14.03 21.84 -9.88
CA LEU A 98 -14.95 21.19 -8.94
C LEU A 98 -15.83 20.15 -9.64
N HIS A 99 -16.33 19.20 -8.85
CA HIS A 99 -17.09 18.04 -9.33
C HIS A 99 -18.57 18.24 -8.98
N TYR A 100 -19.43 18.50 -9.97
CA TYR A 100 -20.86 18.80 -9.78
C TYR A 100 -21.82 17.70 -10.25
N TRP A 101 -21.30 16.60 -10.76
CA TRP A 101 -22.08 15.55 -11.42
C TRP A 101 -22.06 14.26 -10.61
N LYS A 102 -23.12 13.45 -10.77
CA LYS A 102 -23.14 12.07 -10.30
C LYS A 102 -22.65 11.12 -11.39
N LEU A 103 -22.32 9.90 -10.99
CA LEU A 103 -21.87 8.85 -11.88
C LEU A 103 -22.95 8.47 -12.90
N THR A 104 -24.24 8.64 -12.59
CA THR A 104 -25.43 8.27 -13.39
C THR A 104 -25.50 6.79 -13.72
N SER A 105 -24.58 6.29 -14.53
CA SER A 105 -24.29 4.89 -14.74
C SER A 105 -22.85 4.73 -15.23
N LYS A 106 -22.35 3.48 -15.23
CA LYS A 106 -21.00 3.15 -15.69
C LYS A 106 -20.83 3.30 -17.20
N SER A 107 -21.92 3.16 -17.96
CA SER A 107 -21.93 3.30 -19.42
C SER A 107 -22.29 4.70 -19.91
N THR A 108 -22.66 5.61 -19.01
CA THR A 108 -22.98 6.99 -19.36
C THR A 108 -21.70 7.74 -19.71
N ASP A 109 -21.69 8.36 -20.90
CA ASP A 109 -20.62 9.26 -21.32
C ASP A 109 -20.49 10.48 -20.39
N LEU A 110 -19.28 11.05 -20.27
CA LEU A 110 -19.02 12.21 -19.41
C LEU A 110 -19.94 13.39 -19.74
N GLY A 111 -20.23 13.65 -21.02
CA GLY A 111 -21.14 14.72 -21.43
C GLY A 111 -22.57 14.55 -20.89
N ALA A 112 -23.01 13.30 -20.76
CA ALA A 112 -24.37 12.93 -20.37
C ALA A 112 -24.56 12.68 -18.85
N LYS A 113 -23.50 12.78 -18.05
CA LYS A 113 -23.60 12.70 -16.58
C LYS A 113 -24.53 13.79 -16.04
N GLU A 114 -25.43 13.39 -15.14
CA GLU A 114 -26.43 14.27 -14.53
C GLU A 114 -25.85 15.02 -13.31
N ILE A 115 -26.54 16.08 -12.88
CA ILE A 115 -26.14 16.85 -11.70
C ILE A 115 -26.24 15.97 -10.44
N TYR A 116 -25.25 16.13 -9.56
CA TYR A 116 -25.19 15.45 -8.28
C TYR A 116 -26.33 15.89 -7.36
N ASN A 117 -27.02 14.92 -6.75
CA ASN A 117 -28.05 15.17 -5.74
C ASN A 117 -27.57 14.61 -4.38
N PRO A 118 -27.21 15.47 -3.42
CA PRO A 118 -26.74 15.03 -2.10
C PRO A 118 -27.75 14.15 -1.35
N GLU A 119 -29.06 14.42 -1.46
CA GLU A 119 -30.09 13.65 -0.74
C GLU A 119 -30.21 12.23 -1.30
N ALA A 120 -30.12 12.07 -2.62
CA ALA A 120 -30.12 10.76 -3.27
C ALA A 120 -28.87 9.96 -2.89
N ALA A 121 -27.70 10.60 -2.91
CA ALA A 121 -26.44 9.99 -2.47
C ALA A 121 -26.50 9.56 -1.00
N GLU A 122 -27.09 10.39 -0.12
CA GLU A 122 -27.26 10.05 1.29
C GLU A 122 -28.16 8.82 1.49
N SER A 123 -29.27 8.71 0.75
CA SER A 123 -30.13 7.53 0.79
C SER A 123 -29.36 6.26 0.43
N ARG A 124 -28.62 6.30 -0.69
CA ARG A 124 -27.79 5.16 -1.14
C ARG A 124 -26.70 4.80 -0.14
N MET A 125 -26.08 5.80 0.47
CA MET A 125 -25.07 5.61 1.50
C MET A 125 -25.63 4.90 2.74
N ARG A 126 -26.86 5.24 3.17
CA ARG A 126 -27.52 4.55 4.29
C ARG A 126 -27.77 3.08 3.93
N GLU A 127 -28.33 2.80 2.76
CA GLU A 127 -28.57 1.42 2.30
C GLU A 127 -27.27 0.61 2.19
N ASN A 128 -26.23 1.19 1.59
CA ASN A 128 -24.94 0.51 1.42
C ASN A 128 -24.25 0.24 2.76
N SER A 129 -24.38 1.14 3.73
CA SER A 129 -23.82 0.93 5.07
C SER A 129 -24.65 -0.07 5.91
N ASP A 130 -25.97 -0.13 5.72
CA ASP A 130 -26.81 -1.19 6.32
C ASP A 130 -26.44 -2.56 5.77
N HIS A 131 -26.34 -2.67 4.44
CA HIS A 131 -25.93 -3.90 3.78
C HIS A 131 -24.55 -4.36 4.27
N TYR A 132 -23.56 -3.46 4.33
CA TYR A 132 -22.21 -3.84 4.74
C TYR A 132 -22.15 -4.28 6.21
N ALA A 133 -22.80 -3.55 7.12
CA ALA A 133 -22.84 -3.93 8.54
C ALA A 133 -23.53 -5.29 8.74
N GLY A 134 -24.66 -5.52 8.05
CA GLY A 134 -25.37 -6.81 8.08
C GLY A 134 -24.54 -7.95 7.51
N PHE A 135 -23.83 -7.73 6.40
CA PHE A 135 -22.92 -8.70 5.81
C PHE A 135 -21.80 -9.10 6.78
N ILE A 136 -21.11 -8.13 7.39
CA ILE A 136 -20.04 -8.39 8.37
C ILE A 136 -20.56 -9.20 9.56
N GLN A 137 -21.73 -8.83 10.10
CA GLN A 137 -22.37 -9.57 11.18
C GLN A 137 -22.70 -11.01 10.77
N GLN A 138 -23.24 -11.20 9.55
CA GLN A 138 -23.59 -12.51 9.02
C GLN A 138 -22.35 -13.41 8.91
N CYS A 139 -21.29 -12.93 8.27
CA CYS A 139 -20.03 -13.69 8.11
C CYS A 139 -19.49 -14.15 9.47
N LEU A 140 -19.41 -13.25 10.46
CA LEU A 140 -18.93 -13.59 11.80
C LEU A 140 -19.86 -14.55 12.55
N THR A 141 -21.17 -14.41 12.36
CA THR A 141 -22.17 -15.31 12.98
C THR A 141 -22.08 -16.71 12.39
N GLU A 142 -21.92 -16.82 11.08
CA GLU A 142 -21.76 -18.10 10.38
C GLU A 142 -20.46 -18.78 10.78
N HIS A 143 -19.35 -18.05 10.85
CA HIS A 143 -18.09 -18.56 11.37
C HIS A 143 -18.24 -19.09 12.80
N LEU A 144 -18.83 -18.30 13.70
CA LEU A 144 -19.05 -18.71 15.09
C LEU A 144 -19.92 -19.96 15.21
N LYS A 145 -20.97 -20.08 14.38
CA LYS A 145 -21.82 -21.29 14.33
C LYS A 145 -21.05 -22.52 13.84
N ALA A 146 -20.15 -22.35 12.86
CA ALA A 146 -19.40 -23.45 12.27
C ALA A 146 -18.25 -23.93 13.17
N THR A 147 -17.56 -23.01 13.84
CA THR A 147 -16.31 -23.31 14.58
C THR A 147 -16.46 -23.28 16.10
N GLY A 148 -17.52 -22.65 16.61
CA GLY A 148 -17.68 -22.36 18.04
C GLY A 148 -16.73 -21.28 18.56
N LYS A 149 -15.92 -20.65 17.70
CA LYS A 149 -14.96 -19.61 18.05
C LYS A 149 -15.34 -18.26 17.40
N PRO A 150 -15.07 -17.11 18.04
CA PRO A 150 -15.19 -15.81 17.40
C PRO A 150 -14.28 -15.72 16.17
N GLY A 151 -14.79 -15.14 15.08
CA GLY A 151 -13.99 -14.89 13.88
C GLY A 151 -13.41 -13.48 13.83
N LEU A 152 -12.44 -13.29 12.95
CA LEU A 152 -11.86 -12.02 12.53
C LEU A 152 -12.38 -11.64 11.14
N ILE A 153 -12.59 -10.35 10.89
CA ILE A 153 -12.67 -9.82 9.53
C ILE A 153 -11.70 -8.66 9.45
N MET A 154 -10.61 -8.85 8.73
CA MET A 154 -9.62 -7.80 8.45
C MET A 154 -9.82 -7.33 7.01
N VAL A 155 -10.04 -6.03 6.82
CA VAL A 155 -10.11 -5.41 5.50
C VAL A 155 -9.08 -4.29 5.43
N SER A 156 -8.47 -4.13 4.27
CA SER A 156 -7.55 -3.03 3.95
C SER A 156 -8.03 -2.30 2.70
N PHE A 157 -7.90 -0.99 2.72
CA PHE A 157 -8.27 -0.09 1.62
C PHE A 157 -7.25 1.05 1.57
N ASP A 158 -6.99 1.57 0.39
CA ASP A 158 -6.27 2.83 0.25
C ASP A 158 -7.06 3.95 0.91
N THR A 159 -6.40 4.76 1.72
CA THR A 159 -7.09 5.79 2.52
C THR A 159 -7.80 6.81 1.63
N GLU A 160 -7.19 7.15 0.49
CA GLU A 160 -7.76 8.07 -0.50
C GLU A 160 -9.04 7.55 -1.15
N LEU A 161 -9.36 6.26 -1.03
CA LEU A 161 -10.65 5.75 -1.46
C LEU A 161 -11.78 6.55 -0.80
N PHE A 162 -11.65 6.85 0.49
CA PHE A 162 -12.70 7.50 1.27
C PHE A 162 -12.55 9.02 1.21
N GLY A 163 -13.39 9.67 0.41
CA GLY A 163 -13.50 11.13 0.28
C GLY A 163 -12.86 11.71 -0.98
N HIS A 164 -11.83 11.05 -1.53
CA HIS A 164 -11.22 11.46 -2.80
C HIS A 164 -11.84 10.71 -3.98
N TRP A 165 -11.53 9.42 -4.13
CA TRP A 165 -12.07 8.58 -5.21
C TRP A 165 -13.58 8.34 -5.05
N TRP A 166 -14.00 7.96 -3.84
CA TRP A 166 -15.39 7.83 -3.45
C TRP A 166 -15.75 8.93 -2.46
N PHE A 167 -16.40 9.99 -2.95
CA PHE A 167 -16.68 11.20 -2.19
C PHE A 167 -17.46 10.94 -0.89
N GLU A 168 -18.47 10.08 -0.96
CA GLU A 168 -19.33 9.73 0.16
C GLU A 168 -18.67 8.72 1.12
N GLY A 169 -17.49 8.20 0.77
CA GLY A 169 -16.83 7.11 1.48
C GLY A 169 -16.52 7.40 2.95
N VAL A 170 -16.17 8.65 3.31
CA VAL A 170 -15.94 9.04 4.71
C VAL A 170 -17.23 8.93 5.52
N THR A 171 -18.34 9.43 4.98
CA THR A 171 -19.64 9.38 5.64
C THR A 171 -20.16 7.95 5.72
N TRP A 172 -19.97 7.16 4.67
CA TRP A 172 -20.28 5.73 4.68
C TRP A 172 -19.51 4.99 5.78
N LEU A 173 -18.19 5.23 5.90
CA LEU A 173 -17.35 4.57 6.91
C LEU A 173 -17.82 4.91 8.33
N LYS A 174 -18.15 6.19 8.57
CA LYS A 174 -18.76 6.65 9.82
C LYS A 174 -20.06 5.88 10.12
N GLU A 175 -20.95 5.74 9.15
CA GLU A 175 -22.22 5.04 9.33
C GLU A 175 -22.02 3.54 9.57
N VAL A 176 -21.10 2.88 8.86
CA VAL A 176 -20.75 1.47 9.12
C VAL A 176 -20.27 1.29 10.57
N ILE A 177 -19.34 2.13 11.04
CA ILE A 177 -18.81 2.07 12.41
C ILE A 177 -19.95 2.25 13.42
N ARG A 178 -20.83 3.24 13.20
CA ARG A 178 -21.98 3.51 14.07
C ARG A 178 -22.93 2.32 14.12
N LYS A 179 -23.23 1.72 12.96
CA LYS A 179 -24.17 0.60 12.83
C LYS A 179 -23.63 -0.68 13.44
N LEU A 180 -22.36 -1.03 13.17
CA LEU A 180 -21.69 -2.17 13.80
C LEU A 180 -21.74 -2.05 15.33
N LYS A 181 -21.40 -0.87 15.87
CA LYS A 181 -21.41 -0.62 17.31
C LYS A 181 -22.81 -0.66 17.95
N THR A 182 -23.84 -0.19 17.24
CA THR A 182 -25.17 0.04 17.83
C THR A 182 -26.12 -1.13 17.63
N TYR A 183 -26.07 -1.79 16.47
CA TYR A 183 -27.10 -2.74 16.04
C TYR A 183 -26.59 -4.18 15.91
N THR A 184 -25.29 -4.42 16.14
CA THR A 184 -24.68 -5.74 16.00
C THR A 184 -23.87 -6.10 17.23
N ALA A 185 -23.52 -7.39 17.37
CA ALA A 185 -22.57 -7.86 18.37
C ALA A 185 -21.10 -7.77 17.90
N VAL A 186 -20.84 -7.17 16.74
CA VAL A 186 -19.50 -7.07 16.15
C VAL A 186 -18.67 -6.04 16.91
N LYS A 187 -17.50 -6.47 17.41
CA LYS A 187 -16.54 -5.60 18.07
C LYS A 187 -15.51 -5.09 17.06
N LEU A 188 -15.54 -3.79 16.80
CA LEU A 188 -14.44 -3.11 16.12
C LEU A 188 -13.28 -2.92 17.11
N THR A 189 -12.08 -3.34 16.71
CA THR A 189 -10.90 -3.32 17.57
C THR A 189 -9.64 -3.04 16.77
N LYS A 190 -8.55 -2.70 17.46
CA LYS A 190 -7.22 -2.59 16.84
C LYS A 190 -6.65 -4.00 16.63
N ALA A 191 -5.84 -4.17 15.60
CA ALA A 191 -5.12 -5.42 15.35
C ALA A 191 -4.28 -5.87 16.58
N SER A 192 -3.59 -4.94 17.25
CA SER A 192 -2.82 -5.22 18.48
C SER A 192 -3.69 -5.79 19.62
N ASP A 193 -4.87 -5.22 19.79
CA ASP A 193 -5.78 -5.56 20.88
C ASP A 193 -6.45 -6.91 20.58
N TYR A 194 -6.82 -7.15 19.32
CA TYR A 194 -7.27 -8.46 18.85
C TYR A 194 -6.23 -9.54 19.11
N LEU A 195 -4.96 -9.33 18.73
CA LEU A 195 -3.90 -10.33 18.93
C LEU A 195 -3.57 -10.57 20.40
N SER A 196 -3.80 -9.59 21.28
CA SER A 196 -3.64 -9.75 22.72
C SER A 196 -4.77 -10.56 23.35
N GLU A 197 -6.00 -10.37 22.86
CA GLU A 197 -7.21 -11.07 23.33
C GLU A 197 -7.33 -12.48 22.74
N PHE A 198 -6.92 -12.65 21.48
CA PHE A 198 -6.96 -13.90 20.71
C PHE A 198 -5.60 -14.19 20.06
N PRO A 199 -4.59 -14.61 20.86
CA PRO A 199 -3.29 -14.99 20.30
C PRO A 199 -3.43 -16.12 19.27
N PRO A 200 -2.72 -16.04 18.12
CA PRO A 200 -2.74 -17.11 17.13
C PRO A 200 -2.39 -18.48 17.71
N GLU A 201 -3.19 -19.50 17.39
CA GLU A 201 -2.96 -20.89 17.81
C GLU A 201 -2.17 -21.71 16.77
N LYS A 202 -2.08 -21.19 15.53
CA LYS A 202 -1.50 -21.87 14.37
C LYS A 202 -0.33 -21.09 13.81
N THR A 203 0.60 -21.82 13.19
CA THR A 203 1.69 -21.23 12.41
C THR A 203 1.39 -21.33 10.92
N ILE A 204 1.98 -20.43 10.14
CA ILE A 204 1.91 -20.43 8.69
C ILE A 204 3.28 -20.15 8.09
N GLU A 205 3.53 -20.75 6.93
CA GLU A 205 4.64 -20.45 6.05
C GLU A 205 4.11 -19.69 4.84
N LEU A 206 4.51 -18.43 4.69
CA LEU A 206 3.99 -17.57 3.63
C LEU A 206 4.82 -17.73 2.35
N LYS A 207 4.12 -17.83 1.23
CA LYS A 207 4.74 -17.73 -0.10
C LYS A 207 4.93 -16.27 -0.48
N GLN A 208 5.92 -16.02 -1.35
CA GLN A 208 6.10 -14.70 -1.95
C GLN A 208 4.81 -14.24 -2.62
N SER A 209 4.41 -13.02 -2.31
CA SER A 209 3.14 -12.46 -2.73
C SER A 209 3.14 -10.95 -2.63
N SER A 210 2.14 -10.33 -3.24
CA SER A 210 1.77 -8.94 -3.01
C SER A 210 0.24 -8.81 -3.04
N TRP A 211 -0.26 -7.66 -2.61
CA TRP A 211 -1.63 -7.24 -2.85
C TRP A 211 -1.85 -6.53 -4.20
N GLY A 212 -0.81 -6.46 -5.03
CA GLY A 212 -0.91 -5.91 -6.37
C GLY A 212 -1.58 -6.88 -7.34
N SER A 213 -1.93 -6.38 -8.52
CA SER A 213 -2.63 -7.19 -9.52
C SER A 213 -1.84 -8.44 -9.91
N GLY A 214 -2.56 -9.56 -9.96
CA GLY A 214 -2.04 -10.91 -10.11
C GLY A 214 -1.25 -11.47 -8.93
N GLY A 215 -1.28 -10.81 -7.76
CA GLY A 215 -0.84 -11.36 -6.47
C GLY A 215 0.66 -11.53 -6.31
N HIS A 216 1.48 -10.90 -7.16
CA HIS A 216 2.93 -11.07 -7.17
C HIS A 216 3.69 -9.77 -7.48
N TYR A 217 4.98 -9.85 -7.81
CA TYR A 217 5.83 -8.69 -8.06
C TYR A 217 5.66 -8.02 -9.43
N GLN A 218 4.87 -8.59 -10.35
CA GLN A 218 4.85 -8.16 -11.77
C GLN A 218 4.37 -6.72 -12.01
N VAL A 219 3.69 -6.13 -11.03
CA VAL A 219 3.32 -4.70 -11.06
C VAL A 219 4.55 -3.81 -10.94
N TRP A 220 5.61 -4.27 -10.28
CA TRP A 220 6.85 -3.51 -10.05
C TRP A 220 8.04 -4.03 -10.88
N LEU A 221 8.05 -5.32 -11.22
CA LEU A 221 9.08 -5.96 -12.04
C LEU A 221 8.48 -6.56 -13.30
N ASN A 222 8.64 -5.87 -14.41
CA ASN A 222 8.22 -6.26 -15.76
C ASN A 222 9.11 -5.56 -16.81
N ASP A 223 8.91 -5.85 -18.09
CA ASP A 223 9.71 -5.33 -19.20
C ASP A 223 9.82 -3.79 -19.24
N GLU A 224 8.81 -3.05 -18.75
CA GLU A 224 8.82 -1.58 -18.74
C GLU A 224 9.61 -0.98 -17.57
N THR A 225 9.81 -1.75 -16.50
CA THR A 225 10.41 -1.28 -15.25
C THR A 225 11.71 -2.02 -14.88
N GLU A 226 12.05 -3.11 -15.58
CA GLU A 226 13.24 -3.93 -15.31
C GLU A 226 14.52 -3.08 -15.25
N TRP A 227 14.64 -2.07 -16.11
CA TRP A 227 15.79 -1.18 -16.19
C TRP A 227 16.08 -0.37 -14.91
N MET A 228 15.09 -0.19 -14.03
CA MET A 228 15.25 0.53 -12.76
C MET A 228 16.03 -0.29 -11.72
N TRP A 229 15.84 -1.61 -11.70
CA TRP A 229 16.36 -2.47 -10.63
C TRP A 229 17.90 -2.54 -10.57
N PRO A 230 18.64 -2.67 -11.69
CA PRO A 230 20.10 -2.58 -11.65
C PRO A 230 20.61 -1.25 -11.06
N GLN A 231 19.89 -0.15 -11.28
CA GLN A 231 20.26 1.17 -10.77
C GLN A 231 19.97 1.32 -9.27
N ILE A 232 18.87 0.75 -8.80
CA ILE A 232 18.56 0.64 -7.36
C ILE A 232 19.66 -0.18 -6.67
N HIS A 233 19.97 -1.37 -7.17
CA HIS A 233 20.98 -2.26 -6.57
C HIS A 233 22.41 -1.70 -6.60
N ASP A 234 22.77 -0.94 -7.64
CA ASP A 234 24.03 -0.19 -7.66
C ASP A 234 24.07 0.90 -6.57
N SER A 235 22.96 1.62 -6.40
CA SER A 235 22.84 2.67 -5.38
C SER A 235 22.87 2.10 -3.96
N GLU A 236 22.23 0.95 -3.72
CA GLU A 236 22.28 0.23 -2.45
C GLU A 236 23.73 -0.13 -2.06
N LYS A 237 24.51 -0.68 -3.02
CA LYS A 237 25.92 -1.04 -2.79
C LYS A 237 26.78 0.19 -2.50
N LYS A 238 26.61 1.27 -3.27
CA LYS A 238 27.34 2.52 -3.08
C LYS A 238 27.01 3.19 -1.74
N MET A 239 25.75 3.14 -1.32
CA MET A 239 25.35 3.67 -0.01
C MET A 239 25.96 2.85 1.13
N ALA A 240 25.97 1.53 1.01
CA ALA A 240 26.64 0.65 1.98
C ALA A 240 28.13 0.94 2.11
N GLU A 241 28.81 1.17 0.98
CA GLU A 241 30.21 1.58 0.96
C GLU A 241 30.43 2.92 1.70
N VAL A 242 29.58 3.91 1.44
CA VAL A 242 29.67 5.23 2.10
C VAL A 242 29.40 5.12 3.59
N ALA A 243 28.41 4.32 4.00
CA ALA A 243 28.06 4.11 5.41
C ALA A 243 29.25 3.55 6.23
N ASP A 244 30.09 2.72 5.60
CA ASP A 244 31.27 2.10 6.22
C ASP A 244 32.54 2.96 6.11
N MET A 245 32.49 4.15 5.49
CA MET A 245 33.66 5.04 5.40
C MET A 245 34.03 5.62 6.77
N ALA A 246 35.31 5.50 7.15
CA ALA A 246 35.83 6.05 8.40
C ALA A 246 35.64 7.58 8.57
N ALA A 247 35.42 8.32 7.49
CA ALA A 247 35.12 9.75 7.57
C ALA A 247 33.68 10.02 8.05
N VAL A 248 32.74 9.09 7.82
CA VAL A 248 31.36 9.20 8.29
C VAL A 248 31.34 9.02 9.81
N GLY A 249 30.70 9.96 10.50
CA GLY A 249 30.72 10.08 11.96
C GLY A 249 31.88 10.91 12.53
N HIS A 250 32.90 11.22 11.73
CA HIS A 250 34.06 12.01 12.14
C HIS A 250 34.13 13.38 11.46
N ASP A 251 33.91 13.44 10.15
CA ASP A 251 33.81 14.67 9.37
C ASP A 251 32.34 15.09 9.27
N LYS A 252 32.03 16.30 9.76
CA LYS A 252 30.65 16.81 9.81
C LYS A 252 30.05 17.01 8.42
N LEU A 253 30.81 17.52 7.45
CA LEU A 253 30.31 17.80 6.12
C LEU A 253 30.10 16.52 5.32
N ILE A 254 31.04 15.57 5.41
CA ILE A 254 30.89 14.25 4.78
C ILE A 254 29.72 13.48 5.42
N THR A 255 29.58 13.52 6.75
CA THR A 255 28.45 12.88 7.43
C THR A 255 27.12 13.47 7.00
N ARG A 256 27.07 14.80 6.82
CA ARG A 256 25.87 15.50 6.32
C ARG A 256 25.53 15.10 4.89
N ALA A 257 26.53 15.06 4.01
CA ALA A 257 26.36 14.56 2.63
C ALA A 257 25.92 13.09 2.58
N ALA A 258 26.48 12.21 3.44
CA ALA A 258 26.09 10.81 3.52
C ALA A 258 24.64 10.63 3.96
N LYS A 259 24.13 11.49 4.86
CA LYS A 259 22.69 11.53 5.19
C LYS A 259 21.84 11.91 3.99
N GLN A 260 22.22 12.93 3.21
CA GLN A 260 21.49 13.27 1.99
C GLN A 260 21.56 12.15 0.94
N LEU A 261 22.72 11.49 0.79
CA LEU A 261 22.88 10.34 -0.10
C LEU A 261 21.89 9.20 0.27
N ALA A 262 21.74 8.92 1.56
CA ALA A 262 20.77 7.94 2.06
C ALA A 262 19.31 8.35 1.76
N ARG A 263 18.97 9.64 1.81
CA ARG A 263 17.63 10.12 1.39
C ARG A 263 17.40 9.89 -0.10
N GLU A 264 18.37 10.22 -0.94
CA GLU A 264 18.26 9.97 -2.38
C GLU A 264 18.11 8.47 -2.67
N LEU A 265 18.80 7.59 -1.94
CA LEU A 265 18.59 6.14 -2.07
C LEU A 265 17.14 5.75 -1.74
N LEU A 266 16.60 6.24 -0.62
CA LEU A 266 15.22 5.95 -0.21
C LEU A 266 14.21 6.48 -1.24
N LEU A 267 14.47 7.65 -1.83
CA LEU A 267 13.65 8.23 -2.90
C LEU A 267 13.74 7.40 -4.19
N VAL A 268 14.94 7.01 -4.63
CA VAL A 268 15.16 6.13 -5.79
C VAL A 268 14.45 4.78 -5.60
N ALA A 269 14.46 4.23 -4.39
CA ALA A 269 13.88 2.93 -4.05
C ALA A 269 12.35 2.95 -3.84
N SER A 270 11.67 4.10 -4.04
CA SER A 270 10.21 4.13 -3.90
C SER A 270 9.54 3.20 -4.91
N SER A 271 8.63 2.36 -4.41
CA SER A 271 7.85 1.43 -5.24
C SER A 271 6.81 2.14 -6.13
N ASP A 272 6.53 3.43 -5.87
CA ASP A 272 5.63 4.25 -6.67
C ASP A 272 6.14 4.43 -8.10
N TRP A 273 7.46 4.51 -8.32
CA TRP A 273 8.02 4.74 -9.66
C TRP A 273 7.66 3.62 -10.64
N PRO A 274 8.02 2.36 -10.39
CA PRO A 274 7.62 1.27 -11.27
C PRO A 274 6.10 1.05 -11.27
N PHE A 275 5.40 1.36 -10.18
CA PHE A 275 3.93 1.29 -10.13
C PHE A 275 3.27 2.25 -11.14
N LEU A 276 3.65 3.54 -11.12
CA LEU A 276 3.12 4.59 -11.99
C LEU A 276 3.48 4.39 -13.47
N VAL A 277 4.66 3.84 -13.74
CA VAL A 277 5.05 3.40 -15.10
C VAL A 277 4.10 2.30 -15.56
N THR A 278 3.92 1.25 -14.76
CA THR A 278 3.12 0.09 -15.16
C THR A 278 1.62 0.39 -15.22
N THR A 279 1.08 1.31 -14.39
CA THR A 279 -0.35 1.71 -14.47
C THR A 279 -0.62 2.66 -15.63
N GLY A 280 0.43 3.31 -16.15
CA GLY A 280 0.30 4.39 -17.11
C GLY A 280 -0.38 5.65 -16.55
N GLN A 281 -0.48 5.78 -15.22
CA GLN A 281 -1.10 6.95 -14.58
C GLN A 281 -0.23 8.21 -14.75
N ALA A 282 1.08 8.07 -14.62
CA ALA A 282 2.04 9.18 -14.70
C ALA A 282 3.43 8.68 -15.13
N LYS A 283 3.49 7.91 -16.23
CA LYS A 283 4.70 7.19 -16.67
C LYS A 283 5.92 8.09 -16.87
N ASP A 284 5.75 9.21 -17.58
CA ASP A 284 6.86 10.12 -17.87
C ASP A 284 7.37 10.78 -16.59
N TYR A 285 6.45 11.29 -15.76
CA TYR A 285 6.77 11.84 -14.44
C TYR A 285 7.54 10.85 -13.55
N ALA A 286 7.09 9.60 -13.46
CA ALA A 286 7.74 8.58 -12.66
C ALA A 286 9.14 8.24 -13.19
N THR A 287 9.30 8.17 -14.52
CA THR A 287 10.58 7.92 -15.17
C THR A 287 11.56 9.06 -14.92
N ASP A 288 11.12 10.30 -15.05
CA ASP A 288 11.95 11.49 -14.86
C ASP A 288 12.34 11.65 -13.39
N ARG A 289 11.40 11.47 -12.45
CA ARG A 289 11.68 11.52 -11.00
C ARG A 289 12.69 10.45 -10.56
N PHE A 290 12.56 9.23 -11.07
CA PHE A 290 13.52 8.17 -10.77
C PHE A 290 14.94 8.56 -11.24
N LYS A 291 15.07 9.04 -12.47
CA LYS A 291 16.36 9.46 -13.04
C LYS A 291 16.95 10.65 -12.27
N GLU A 292 16.14 11.63 -11.91
CA GLU A 292 16.56 12.82 -11.18
C GLU A 292 17.14 12.44 -9.80
N HIS A 293 16.45 11.61 -9.01
CA HIS A 293 17.00 11.13 -7.73
C HIS A 293 18.26 10.28 -7.93
N LYS A 294 18.33 9.49 -9.01
CA LYS A 294 19.52 8.70 -9.32
C LYS A 294 20.73 9.56 -9.66
N GLU A 295 20.53 10.62 -10.44
CA GLU A 295 21.58 11.59 -10.80
C GLU A 295 22.09 12.32 -9.55
N ARG A 296 21.17 12.83 -8.71
CA ARG A 296 21.50 13.44 -7.42
C ARG A 296 22.29 12.49 -6.52
N PHE A 297 21.86 11.22 -6.44
CA PHE A 297 22.57 10.17 -5.70
C PHE A 297 24.01 9.99 -6.22
N ASP A 298 24.19 9.84 -7.53
CA ASP A 298 25.52 9.61 -8.11
C ASP A 298 26.46 10.81 -7.90
N ASP A 299 25.94 12.03 -7.98
CA ASP A 299 26.72 13.24 -7.76
C ASP A 299 27.12 13.42 -6.30
N LEU A 300 26.21 13.15 -5.35
CA LEU A 300 26.53 13.09 -3.92
C LEU A 300 27.60 12.03 -3.64
N TYR A 301 27.46 10.83 -4.21
CA TYR A 301 28.44 9.75 -4.04
C TYR A 301 29.83 10.18 -4.54
N LYS A 302 29.93 10.80 -5.72
CA LYS A 302 31.20 11.34 -6.25
C LYS A 302 31.81 12.41 -5.33
N MET A 303 31.00 13.35 -4.85
CA MET A 303 31.44 14.40 -3.93
C MET A 303 32.00 13.81 -2.63
N ILE A 304 31.31 12.83 -2.04
CA ILE A 304 31.73 12.14 -0.83
C ILE A 304 33.04 11.36 -1.07
N LYS A 305 33.11 10.56 -2.14
CA LYS A 305 34.28 9.73 -2.45
C LYS A 305 35.53 10.55 -2.76
N SER A 306 35.37 11.74 -3.33
CA SER A 306 36.48 12.65 -3.60
C SER A 306 36.90 13.50 -2.39
N GLY A 307 36.10 13.52 -1.31
CA GLY A 307 36.29 14.40 -0.16
C GLY A 307 36.00 15.88 -0.43
N ASN A 308 35.55 16.23 -1.64
CA ASN A 308 35.26 17.60 -2.06
C ASN A 308 33.75 17.82 -2.16
N VAL A 309 33.10 17.91 -1.00
CA VAL A 309 31.66 18.18 -0.92
C VAL A 309 31.40 19.67 -1.15
N ASP A 310 30.63 20.01 -2.18
CA ASP A 310 30.12 21.37 -2.37
C ASP A 310 28.97 21.61 -1.39
N GLU A 311 29.24 22.41 -0.36
CA GLU A 311 28.27 22.71 0.70
C GLU A 311 27.02 23.45 0.17
N LYS A 312 27.16 24.25 -0.89
CA LYS A 312 26.02 24.98 -1.46
C LYS A 312 25.09 24.04 -2.22
N VAL A 313 25.66 23.14 -3.02
CA VAL A 313 24.88 22.11 -3.73
C VAL A 313 24.20 21.18 -2.72
N LEU A 314 24.94 20.74 -1.70
CA LEU A 314 24.37 19.91 -0.63
C LEU A 314 23.19 20.60 0.04
N ALA A 315 23.31 21.88 0.43
CA ALA A 315 22.23 22.61 1.08
C ALA A 315 20.98 22.75 0.19
N GLN A 316 21.14 22.87 -1.14
CA GLN A 316 20.00 22.90 -2.06
C GLN A 316 19.28 21.56 -2.14
N LEU A 317 20.02 20.45 -2.12
CA LEU A 317 19.45 19.11 -2.08
C LEU A 317 18.75 18.84 -0.73
N GLU A 318 19.34 19.28 0.38
CA GLU A 318 18.73 19.17 1.71
C GLU A 318 17.41 19.96 1.83
N ASP A 319 17.28 21.09 1.12
CA ASP A 319 16.04 21.88 1.06
C ASP A 319 14.98 21.22 0.14
N THR A 320 15.41 20.66 -0.98
CA THR A 320 14.51 20.04 -1.97
C THR A 320 13.99 18.67 -1.48
N ASP A 321 14.89 17.82 -1.00
CA ASP A 321 14.66 16.42 -0.65
C ASP A 321 14.89 16.22 0.86
N SER A 322 14.05 16.88 1.65
CA SER A 322 14.23 17.08 3.09
C SER A 322 13.56 16.01 3.98
N LEU A 323 13.34 14.79 3.48
CA LEU A 323 12.72 13.72 4.28
C LEU A 323 13.69 13.19 5.35
N PHE A 324 13.19 12.72 6.50
CA PHE A 324 14.02 12.15 7.59
C PHE A 324 15.10 13.13 8.09
N ASN A 325 14.66 14.23 8.71
CA ASN A 325 15.52 15.30 9.17
C ASN A 325 16.15 15.02 10.54
N GLY A 326 17.32 15.59 10.79
CA GLY A 326 17.99 15.49 12.09
C GLY A 326 18.48 14.08 12.40
N GLU A 327 17.96 13.49 13.49
CA GLU A 327 18.35 12.18 14.02
C GLU A 327 17.49 11.02 13.47
N ASP A 328 16.44 11.31 12.71
CA ASP A 328 15.52 10.29 12.17
C ASP A 328 16.19 9.32 11.19
N LEU A 329 17.36 9.70 10.64
CA LEU A 329 18.13 8.90 9.69
C LEU A 329 19.44 8.44 10.33
N ASP A 330 19.48 7.17 10.73
CA ASP A 330 20.69 6.50 11.22
C ASP A 330 21.42 5.78 10.08
N LEU A 331 22.63 6.25 9.76
CA LEU A 331 23.48 5.70 8.71
C LEU A 331 23.94 4.26 9.00
N LYS A 332 23.91 3.81 10.26
CA LYS A 332 24.23 2.43 10.63
C LYS A 332 23.31 1.40 9.99
N ASN A 333 22.06 1.78 9.71
CA ASN A 333 21.10 0.90 9.03
C ASN A 333 21.46 0.62 7.57
N PHE A 334 22.44 1.33 7.02
CA PHE A 334 22.95 1.13 5.66
C PHE A 334 24.29 0.37 5.66
N SER A 335 24.88 0.09 6.83
CA SER A 335 26.16 -0.62 6.98
C SER A 335 25.95 -2.14 7.05
N PRO A 336 26.46 -2.93 6.08
CA PRO A 336 26.40 -4.40 6.13
C PRO A 336 27.16 -4.96 7.35
N THR A 337 28.23 -4.28 7.76
CA THR A 337 29.04 -4.64 8.94
C THR A 337 28.22 -4.55 10.22
N THR A 338 27.32 -3.58 10.31
CA THR A 338 26.42 -3.41 11.47
C THR A 338 25.25 -4.39 11.41
N LEU A 339 24.67 -4.62 10.23
CA LEU A 339 23.54 -5.54 10.02
C LEU A 339 23.90 -7.02 10.18
N SER A 340 25.15 -7.42 9.89
CA SER A 340 25.59 -8.81 10.08
C SER A 340 25.76 -9.21 11.55
N GLN A 341 25.95 -8.23 12.46
CA GLN A 341 26.07 -8.48 13.90
C GLN A 341 24.72 -8.72 14.59
N SER A 342 23.59 -8.31 13.99
CA SER A 342 22.24 -8.63 14.49
C SER A 342 21.74 -10.02 14.05
N LEU A 343 22.39 -10.64 13.05
CA LEU A 343 22.03 -11.93 12.45
C LEU A 343 22.75 -13.11 13.12
N THR A 344 22.64 -13.22 14.45
CA THR A 344 22.96 -14.48 15.13
C THR A 344 21.66 -14.99 15.75
N VAL A 345 21.01 -15.93 15.07
CA VAL A 345 19.85 -16.67 15.58
C VAL A 345 20.32 -17.75 16.53
#